data_AF-A0A7Z2VTB2-F1
#
_entry.id   AF-A0A7Z2VTB2-F1
#
_cell.length_a   1.000
_cell.length_b   1.000
_cell.length_c   1.000
_cell.angle_alpha   90.00
_cell.angle_beta   90.00
_cell.angle_gamma   90.00
#
_symmetry.space_group_name_H-M   'P 1'
#
loop_
_entity.id
_entity.type
_entity.pdbx_description
1 polymer ?
#
loop_
_entity_poly.entity_id
_entity_poly.type
_entity_poly.pdbx_seq_one_letter_code
_entity_poly.pdbx_strand_id
1 'polypeptide(L)'
;MRNMQLEAAVWNLFTSPAFYESAALECEEMMNWFGKLAVDREVANFGRNNQIFDTFKRMARDFRRGAELVELGDYQLIWKVSGFVAGDARGMLEQPLQSWMSQAEYKEFESIRIGKLLKFDNAINHALNNAFYGAQGFFNPNPDCPERSDDDDGFPGDGIIKRYRSVVEWYKNIRGWELPDPLPEYVIDKSISCRTGDEVPWTGVWYPATGLEKHSLTFAIKGLRMQPVYRIVKTTEELSTPEYMFPPPQTVAVETVWHPVVPSVRKAPANDELWAKAGQPCPKAGMWQPTDPGVAPRAYEAGMPMADLKSAYGITVWRWMSER
;
A
#
# COMPACT_ATOMS: atom_id res chain seq x y z
N MET A 1 -0.65 -1.12 -24.42
CA MET A 1 0.10 -2.17 -23.70
C MET A 1 0.15 -1.79 -22.23
N ARG A 2 -0.20 -2.69 -21.32
CA ARG A 2 -0.20 -2.40 -19.87
C ARG A 2 1.21 -2.13 -19.36
N ASN A 3 1.33 -1.17 -18.44
CA ASN A 3 2.62 -0.78 -17.87
C ASN A 3 2.72 -1.36 -16.45
N MET A 4 3.35 -2.54 -16.34
CA MET A 4 3.55 -3.22 -15.06
C MET A 4 4.29 -2.35 -14.03
N GLN A 5 5.24 -1.52 -14.46
CA GLN A 5 6.02 -0.66 -13.57
C GLN A 5 5.13 0.38 -12.89
N LEU A 6 4.32 1.06 -13.69
CA LEU A 6 3.37 2.05 -13.20
C LEU A 6 2.30 1.41 -12.31
N GLU A 7 1.75 0.27 -12.72
CA GLU A 7 0.74 -0.44 -11.92
C GLU A 7 1.29 -0.90 -10.58
N ALA A 8 2.47 -1.52 -10.56
CA ALA A 8 3.13 -1.92 -9.33
C ALA A 8 3.43 -0.73 -8.42
N ALA A 9 3.86 0.40 -8.99
CA ALA A 9 4.09 1.62 -8.21
C ALA A 9 2.81 2.14 -7.54
N VAL A 10 1.68 2.16 -8.26
CA VAL A 10 0.39 2.60 -7.70
C VAL A 10 -0.14 1.61 -6.66
N TRP A 11 0.03 0.30 -6.88
CA TRP A 11 -0.30 -0.72 -5.88
C TRP A 11 0.49 -0.52 -4.59
N ASN A 12 1.81 -0.35 -4.69
CA ASN A 12 2.67 -0.09 -3.54
C ASN A 12 2.34 1.24 -2.85
N LEU A 13 1.96 2.28 -3.61
CA LEU A 13 1.48 3.54 -3.05
C LEU A 13 0.25 3.32 -2.17
N PHE A 14 -0.83 2.76 -2.72
CA PHE A 14 -2.11 2.58 -2.02
C PHE A 14 -2.04 1.62 -0.83
N THR A 15 -0.97 0.84 -0.73
CA THR A 15 -0.73 -0.14 0.34
C THR A 15 0.39 0.26 1.31
N SER A 16 0.91 1.49 1.17
CA SER A 16 2.03 1.98 1.97
C SER A 16 1.59 2.67 3.27
N PRO A 17 2.41 2.59 4.34
CA PRO A 17 2.20 3.36 5.56
C PRO A 17 2.08 4.88 5.30
N ALA A 18 2.90 5.41 4.38
CA ALA A 18 2.91 6.83 4.04
C ALA A 18 1.58 7.30 3.42
N PHE A 19 0.92 6.45 2.64
CA PHE A 19 -0.41 6.74 2.08
C PHE A 19 -1.48 6.82 3.18
N TYR A 20 -1.39 5.93 4.17
CA TYR A 20 -2.30 5.92 5.32
C TYR A 20 -2.07 7.12 6.25
N GLU A 21 -0.82 7.53 6.46
CA GLU A 21 -0.52 8.77 7.19
C GLU A 21 -1.04 10.00 6.42
N SER A 22 -0.99 9.99 5.09
CA SER A 22 -1.57 11.08 4.28
C SER A 22 -3.09 11.15 4.43
N ALA A 23 -3.78 10.00 4.51
CA ALA A 23 -5.20 9.95 4.85
C ALA A 23 -5.48 10.51 6.25
N ALA A 24 -4.63 10.19 7.24
CA ALA A 24 -4.75 10.74 8.59
C ALA A 24 -4.61 12.27 8.60
N LEU A 25 -3.63 12.81 7.87
CA LEU A 25 -3.42 14.25 7.75
C LEU A 25 -4.60 14.97 7.09
N GLU A 26 -5.22 14.39 6.06
CA GLU A 26 -6.43 14.95 5.45
C GLU A 26 -7.61 14.95 6.43
N CYS A 27 -7.74 13.92 7.28
CA CYS A 27 -8.71 13.94 8.38
C CYS A 27 -8.43 15.07 9.39
N GLU A 28 -7.17 15.29 9.79
CA GLU A 28 -6.80 16.36 10.72
C GLU A 28 -7.02 17.75 10.13
N GLU A 29 -6.66 17.97 8.86
CA GLU A 29 -6.90 19.23 8.16
C GLU A 29 -8.40 19.50 8.03
N MET A 30 -9.20 18.47 7.76
CA MET A 30 -10.66 18.60 7.72
C MET A 30 -11.28 18.88 9.09
N MET A 31 -10.81 18.18 10.13
CA MET A 31 -11.20 18.40 11.53
C MET A 31 -10.94 19.86 11.94
N ASN A 32 -9.72 20.35 11.69
CA ASN A 32 -9.32 21.71 12.05
C ASN A 32 -10.09 22.77 11.26
N TRP A 33 -10.30 22.55 9.96
CA TRP A 33 -11.11 23.44 9.12
C TRP A 33 -12.55 23.52 9.62
N PHE A 34 -13.19 22.37 9.85
CA PHE A 34 -14.57 22.29 10.29
C PHE A 34 -14.76 22.92 11.68
N GLY A 35 -13.86 22.61 12.62
CA GLY A 35 -13.86 23.16 13.96
C GLY A 35 -13.70 24.68 13.96
N LYS A 36 -12.75 25.20 13.18
CA LYS A 36 -12.56 26.65 13.02
C LYS A 36 -13.81 27.31 12.43
N LEU A 37 -14.36 26.76 11.36
CA LEU A 37 -15.53 27.32 10.71
C LEU A 37 -16.74 27.39 11.65
N ALA A 38 -16.98 26.34 12.44
CA ALA A 38 -18.09 26.32 13.38
C ALA A 38 -17.89 27.31 14.55
N VAL A 39 -16.65 27.57 14.99
CA VAL A 39 -16.34 28.65 15.94
C VAL A 39 -16.61 30.02 15.32
N ASP A 40 -16.13 30.27 14.10
CA ASP A 40 -16.30 31.54 13.39
C ASP A 40 -17.78 31.87 13.10
N ARG A 41 -18.63 30.83 12.98
CA ARG A 41 -20.08 30.94 12.78
C ARG A 41 -20.89 30.99 14.07
N GLU A 42 -20.22 31.06 15.23
CA GLU A 42 -20.84 31.07 16.55
C GLU A 42 -21.90 29.98 16.73
N VAL A 43 -21.62 28.77 16.20
CA VAL A 43 -22.58 27.67 16.23
C VAL A 43 -22.82 27.27 17.68
N ALA A 44 -23.92 27.80 18.25
CA ALA A 44 -24.26 27.62 19.66
C ALA A 44 -24.48 26.14 19.96
N ASN A 45 -23.78 25.64 20.98
CA ASN A 45 -23.69 24.22 21.30
C ASN A 45 -23.33 23.38 20.07
N PHE A 46 -22.04 23.13 19.88
CA PHE A 46 -21.55 22.17 18.90
C PHE A 46 -22.26 20.80 18.94
N GLY A 47 -23.09 20.44 19.93
CA GLY A 47 -24.20 19.48 19.77
C GLY A 47 -23.87 18.21 18.95
N ARG A 48 -24.66 17.93 17.91
CA ARG A 48 -24.35 16.85 16.94
C ARG A 48 -23.15 17.17 16.03
N ASN A 49 -22.79 18.44 15.85
CA ASN A 49 -21.61 18.84 15.06
C ASN A 49 -20.27 18.47 15.74
N ASN A 50 -20.22 18.32 17.06
CA ASN A 50 -19.08 17.74 17.79
C ASN A 50 -18.80 16.32 17.30
N GLN A 51 -19.85 15.57 16.93
CA GLN A 51 -19.68 14.22 16.41
C GLN A 51 -18.92 14.19 15.09
N ILE A 52 -19.07 15.23 14.25
CA ILE A 52 -18.31 15.36 13.00
C ILE A 52 -16.83 15.59 13.33
N PHE A 53 -16.54 16.57 14.20
CA PHE A 53 -15.18 16.86 14.66
C PHE A 53 -14.51 15.63 15.29
N ASP A 54 -15.19 14.99 16.24
CA ASP A 54 -14.71 13.80 16.94
C ASP A 54 -14.55 12.60 16.02
N THR A 55 -15.37 12.50 14.97
CA THR A 55 -15.23 11.44 13.97
C THR A 55 -13.97 11.63 13.13
N PHE A 56 -13.68 12.84 12.65
CA PHE A 56 -12.40 13.07 11.95
C PHE A 56 -11.19 12.87 12.87
N LYS A 57 -11.29 13.30 14.13
CA LYS A 57 -10.26 13.05 15.14
C LYS A 57 -10.01 11.55 15.35
N ARG A 58 -11.08 10.77 15.44
CA ARG A 58 -11.03 9.30 15.55
C ARG A 58 -10.38 8.70 14.30
N MET A 59 -10.87 9.05 13.11
CA MET A 59 -10.35 8.54 11.84
C MET A 59 -8.86 8.84 11.69
N ALA A 60 -8.41 10.07 11.98
CA ALA A 60 -7.01 10.44 11.90
C ALA A 60 -6.13 9.54 12.77
N ARG A 61 -6.52 9.35 14.04
CA ARG A 61 -5.81 8.47 14.96
C ARG A 61 -5.81 7.02 14.47
N ASP A 62 -6.95 6.54 13.97
CA ASP A 62 -7.09 5.14 13.57
C ASP A 62 -6.33 4.86 12.25
N PHE A 63 -6.29 5.81 11.31
CA PHE A 63 -5.43 5.77 10.12
C PHE A 63 -3.95 5.75 10.48
N ARG A 64 -3.50 6.63 11.37
CA ARG A 64 -2.11 6.67 11.85
C ARG A 64 -1.71 5.40 12.58
N ARG A 65 -2.60 4.89 13.46
CA ARG A 65 -2.38 3.59 14.11
C ARG A 65 -2.36 2.46 13.09
N GLY A 66 -3.19 2.53 12.06
CA GLY A 66 -3.17 1.61 10.93
C GLY A 66 -1.81 1.63 10.21
N ALA A 67 -1.26 2.83 9.96
CA ALA A 67 0.07 3.01 9.36
C ALA A 67 1.17 2.30 10.17
N GLU A 68 1.15 2.42 11.50
CA GLU A 68 2.10 1.70 12.39
C GLU A 68 1.92 0.17 12.32
N LEU A 69 0.68 -0.32 12.25
CA LEU A 69 0.39 -1.75 12.23
C LEU A 69 0.77 -2.41 10.89
N VAL A 70 0.63 -1.71 9.77
CA VAL A 70 0.99 -2.27 8.46
C VAL A 70 2.50 -2.45 8.29
N GLU A 71 3.33 -1.67 9.00
CA GLU A 71 4.78 -1.92 9.08
C GLU A 71 5.10 -3.28 9.71
N LEU A 72 4.20 -3.79 10.57
CA LEU A 72 4.26 -5.12 11.17
C LEU A 72 3.54 -6.18 10.32
N GLY A 73 2.97 -5.80 9.17
CA GLY A 73 2.21 -6.66 8.28
C GLY A 73 0.72 -6.80 8.63
N ASP A 74 0.19 -6.03 9.57
CA ASP A 74 -1.23 -6.08 9.95
C ASP A 74 -2.04 -4.96 9.26
N TYR A 75 -2.82 -5.35 8.26
CA TYR A 75 -3.68 -4.47 7.46
C TYR A 75 -5.14 -4.45 7.93
N GLN A 76 -5.49 -5.15 9.01
CA GLN A 76 -6.89 -5.32 9.38
C GLN A 76 -7.52 -4.00 9.85
N LEU A 77 -6.79 -3.20 10.62
CA LEU A 77 -7.30 -1.91 11.08
C LEU A 77 -7.53 -0.96 9.90
N ILE A 78 -6.57 -0.84 9.00
CA ILE A 78 -6.66 0.09 7.88
C ILE A 78 -7.82 -0.25 6.95
N TRP A 79 -8.02 -1.54 6.64
CA TRP A 79 -9.14 -2.03 5.84
C TRP A 79 -10.50 -1.78 6.51
N LYS A 80 -10.59 -1.97 7.83
CA LYS A 80 -11.82 -1.65 8.58
C LYS A 80 -12.13 -0.17 8.57
N VAL A 81 -11.13 0.67 8.85
CA VAL A 81 -11.30 2.12 8.92
C VAL A 81 -11.75 2.67 7.56
N SER A 82 -11.13 2.26 6.46
CA SER A 82 -11.58 2.64 5.11
C SER A 82 -13.04 2.21 4.89
N GLY A 83 -13.40 0.96 5.19
CA GLY A 83 -14.77 0.44 5.05
C GLY A 83 -15.87 1.27 5.73
N PHE A 84 -15.56 2.05 6.77
CA PHE A 84 -16.52 2.90 7.47
C PHE A 84 -16.59 4.35 6.95
N VAL A 85 -15.59 4.83 6.20
CA VAL A 85 -15.51 6.24 5.79
C VAL A 85 -16.75 6.68 5.02
N ALA A 86 -17.23 5.90 4.05
CA ALA A 86 -18.40 6.27 3.27
C ALA A 86 -19.68 6.40 4.12
N GLY A 87 -19.85 5.51 5.11
CA GLY A 87 -20.98 5.55 6.05
C GLY A 87 -20.90 6.76 6.98
N ASP A 88 -19.72 7.02 7.55
CA ASP A 88 -19.47 8.17 8.41
C ASP A 88 -19.66 9.49 7.63
N ALA A 89 -19.13 9.60 6.40
CA ALA A 89 -19.30 10.76 5.53
C ALA A 89 -20.79 11.03 5.22
N ARG A 90 -21.56 9.98 4.90
CA ARG A 90 -23.01 10.11 4.72
C ARG A 90 -23.68 10.66 5.98
N GLY A 91 -23.38 10.09 7.15
CA GLY A 91 -23.97 10.54 8.42
C GLY A 91 -23.62 11.99 8.77
N MET A 92 -22.45 12.48 8.37
CA MET A 92 -22.05 13.89 8.50
C MET A 92 -22.87 14.79 7.58
N LEU A 93 -23.03 14.41 6.31
CA LEU A 93 -23.73 15.21 5.30
C LEU A 93 -25.25 15.27 5.52
N GLU A 94 -25.82 14.29 6.21
CA GLU A 94 -27.23 14.28 6.63
C GLU A 94 -27.52 15.26 7.80
N GLN A 95 -26.50 15.85 8.43
CA GLN A 95 -26.69 16.89 9.44
C GLN A 95 -27.18 18.21 8.79
N PRO A 96 -27.87 19.09 9.53
CA PRO A 96 -28.39 20.36 9.00
C PRO A 96 -27.28 21.42 8.82
N LEU A 97 -26.19 21.09 8.13
CA LEU A 97 -25.00 21.93 7.97
C LEU A 97 -25.31 23.25 7.26
N GLN A 98 -26.27 23.24 6.32
CA GLN A 98 -26.69 24.43 5.57
C GLN A 98 -27.45 25.46 6.44
N SER A 99 -27.79 25.12 7.68
CA SER A 99 -28.37 26.11 8.62
C SER A 99 -27.35 27.13 9.11
N TRP A 100 -26.05 26.86 8.97
CA TRP A 100 -24.97 27.72 9.46
C TRP A 100 -23.77 27.83 8.52
N MET A 101 -23.59 26.90 7.58
CA MET A 101 -22.66 27.03 6.46
C MET A 101 -23.31 27.77 5.29
N SER A 102 -22.56 28.66 4.65
CA SER A 102 -22.91 29.17 3.33
C SER A 102 -22.87 28.05 2.28
N GLN A 103 -23.50 28.27 1.12
CA GLN A 103 -23.46 27.31 0.02
C GLN A 103 -22.03 26.99 -0.44
N ALA A 104 -21.14 27.99 -0.41
CA ALA A 104 -19.74 27.83 -0.81
C ALA A 104 -18.98 26.96 0.19
N GLU A 105 -19.18 27.17 1.50
CA GLU A 105 -18.56 26.37 2.56
C GLU A 105 -19.09 24.94 2.57
N TYR A 106 -20.40 24.75 2.35
CA TYR A 106 -20.97 23.41 2.23
C TYR A 106 -20.38 22.66 1.03
N LYS A 107 -20.23 23.31 -0.13
CA LYS A 107 -19.58 22.71 -1.31
C LYS A 107 -18.10 22.39 -1.07
N GLU A 108 -17.37 23.26 -0.39
CA GLU A 108 -15.99 22.99 0.04
C GLU A 108 -15.92 21.76 0.95
N PHE A 109 -16.85 21.64 1.91
CA PHE A 109 -16.90 20.48 2.80
C PHE A 109 -17.25 19.19 2.05
N GLU A 110 -18.35 19.18 1.31
CA GLU A 110 -18.89 17.97 0.68
C GLU A 110 -18.12 17.55 -0.57
N SER A 111 -17.95 18.44 -1.54
CA SER A 111 -17.37 18.08 -2.85
C SER A 111 -15.84 17.98 -2.80
N ILE A 112 -15.19 18.83 -1.99
CA ILE A 112 -13.72 18.88 -1.92
C ILE A 112 -13.19 18.01 -0.79
N ARG A 113 -13.50 18.35 0.47
CA ARG A 113 -12.87 17.70 1.63
C ARG A 113 -13.34 16.25 1.82
N ILE A 114 -14.65 16.03 1.94
CA ILE A 114 -15.22 14.68 1.99
C ILE A 114 -14.87 13.90 0.72
N GLY A 115 -14.95 14.56 -0.45
CA GLY A 115 -14.54 13.97 -1.72
C GLY A 115 -13.12 13.39 -1.71
N LYS A 116 -12.13 14.13 -1.20
CA LYS A 116 -10.74 13.64 -1.04
C LYS A 116 -10.66 12.42 -0.13
N LEU A 117 -11.29 12.49 1.03
CA LEU A 117 -11.28 11.39 2.01
C LEU A 117 -11.90 10.11 1.42
N LEU A 118 -12.99 10.24 0.66
CA LEU A 118 -13.58 9.13 -0.08
C LEU A 118 -12.63 8.57 -1.15
N LYS A 119 -11.73 9.37 -1.74
CA LYS A 119 -10.72 8.83 -2.67
C LYS A 119 -9.69 7.96 -1.96
N PHE A 120 -9.21 8.36 -0.78
CA PHE A 120 -8.34 7.53 0.05
C PHE A 120 -9.05 6.23 0.42
N ASP A 121 -10.23 6.32 1.02
CA ASP A 121 -11.07 5.17 1.39
C ASP A 121 -11.18 4.16 0.24
N ASN A 122 -11.66 4.62 -0.92
CA ASN A 122 -11.83 3.72 -2.06
C ASN A 122 -10.51 3.09 -2.51
N ALA A 123 -9.40 3.84 -2.56
CA ALA A 123 -8.12 3.30 -2.98
C ALA A 123 -7.64 2.19 -2.02
N ILE A 124 -7.79 2.40 -0.71
CA ILE A 124 -7.42 1.45 0.34
C ILE A 124 -8.31 0.21 0.27
N ASN A 125 -9.63 0.39 0.22
CA ASN A 125 -10.58 -0.70 0.18
C ASN A 125 -10.35 -1.58 -1.06
N HIS A 126 -10.31 -1.00 -2.25
CA HIS A 126 -10.03 -1.78 -3.47
C HIS A 126 -8.65 -2.46 -3.42
N ALA A 127 -7.62 -1.82 -2.86
CA ALA A 127 -6.30 -2.46 -2.77
C ALA A 127 -6.27 -3.67 -1.83
N LEU A 128 -7.13 -3.72 -0.81
CA LEU A 128 -7.10 -4.75 0.24
C LEU A 128 -8.27 -5.74 0.16
N ASN A 129 -9.34 -5.41 -0.56
CA ASN A 129 -10.58 -6.20 -0.60
C ASN A 129 -10.37 -7.61 -1.11
N ASN A 130 -9.59 -7.81 -2.19
CA ASN A 130 -9.39 -9.17 -2.68
C ASN A 130 -8.61 -10.03 -1.67
N ALA A 131 -7.68 -9.43 -0.91
CA ALA A 131 -6.88 -10.14 0.08
C ALA A 131 -7.71 -10.59 1.30
N PHE A 132 -8.68 -9.78 1.73
CA PHE A 132 -9.54 -10.09 2.89
C PHE A 132 -10.85 -10.78 2.52
N TYR A 133 -11.52 -10.29 1.48
CA TYR A 133 -12.86 -10.72 1.07
C TYR A 133 -12.83 -11.62 -0.17
N GLY A 134 -12.11 -11.22 -1.23
CA GLY A 134 -12.08 -11.98 -2.50
C GLY A 134 -11.57 -13.41 -2.33
N ALA A 135 -10.48 -13.60 -1.58
CA ALA A 135 -10.00 -14.94 -1.22
C ALA A 135 -11.05 -15.76 -0.46
N GLN A 136 -11.71 -15.16 0.54
CA GLN A 136 -12.72 -15.85 1.33
C GLN A 136 -13.97 -16.20 0.50
N GLY A 137 -14.46 -15.28 -0.33
CA GLY A 137 -15.62 -15.47 -1.20
C GLY A 137 -15.40 -16.55 -2.26
N PHE A 138 -14.17 -16.68 -2.76
CA PHE A 138 -13.83 -17.74 -3.71
C PHE A 138 -13.92 -19.14 -3.10
N PHE A 139 -13.38 -19.34 -1.88
CA PHE A 139 -13.38 -20.65 -1.24
C PHE A 139 -14.66 -20.98 -0.47
N ASN A 140 -15.37 -19.95 0.00
CA ASN A 140 -16.60 -20.06 0.77
C ASN A 140 -17.65 -19.09 0.18
N PRO A 141 -18.18 -19.39 -1.01
CA PRO A 141 -19.13 -18.52 -1.68
C PRO A 141 -20.39 -18.35 -0.82
N ASN A 142 -20.92 -17.13 -0.80
CA ASN A 142 -22.18 -16.85 -0.12
C ASN A 142 -23.31 -17.56 -0.88
N PRO A 143 -24.07 -18.49 -0.26
CA PRO A 143 -25.14 -19.20 -0.94
C PRO A 143 -26.26 -18.28 -1.43
N ASP A 144 -26.43 -17.10 -0.82
CA ASP A 144 -27.47 -16.13 -1.21
C ASP A 144 -27.04 -15.25 -2.39
N CYS A 145 -25.74 -15.16 -2.67
CA CYS A 145 -25.16 -14.36 -3.76
C CYS A 145 -23.92 -15.06 -4.35
N PRO A 146 -24.07 -16.27 -4.94
CA PRO A 146 -22.93 -17.07 -5.39
C PRO A 146 -22.11 -16.39 -6.48
N GLU A 147 -22.73 -15.56 -7.31
CA GLU A 147 -22.05 -14.78 -8.35
C GLU A 147 -20.99 -13.81 -7.82
N ARG A 148 -21.08 -13.39 -6.55
CA ARG A 148 -20.08 -12.50 -5.94
C ARG A 148 -18.71 -13.14 -5.77
N SER A 149 -18.58 -14.47 -5.85
CA SER A 149 -17.26 -15.11 -5.81
C SER A 149 -16.43 -14.80 -7.06
N ASP A 150 -17.08 -14.35 -8.14
CA ASP A 150 -16.43 -14.00 -9.40
C ASP A 150 -16.10 -12.51 -9.51
N ASP A 151 -16.53 -11.67 -8.58
CA ASP A 151 -16.33 -10.22 -8.60
C ASP A 151 -14.91 -9.84 -8.17
N ASP A 152 -14.20 -9.08 -9.01
CA ASP A 152 -12.96 -8.40 -8.63
C ASP A 152 -13.30 -7.14 -7.83
N ASP A 153 -13.38 -7.28 -6.51
CA ASP A 153 -13.60 -6.16 -5.58
C ASP A 153 -12.37 -5.24 -5.44
N GLY A 154 -11.29 -5.56 -6.15
CA GLY A 154 -10.08 -4.76 -6.24
C GLY A 154 -10.08 -3.83 -7.45
N PHE A 155 -9.19 -4.11 -8.40
CA PHE A 155 -9.00 -3.26 -9.57
C PHE A 155 -8.96 -4.10 -10.84
N PRO A 156 -10.12 -4.39 -11.47
CA PRO A 156 -10.16 -5.20 -12.68
C PRO A 156 -9.44 -4.51 -13.84
N GLY A 157 -8.59 -5.27 -14.54
CA GLY A 157 -7.81 -4.78 -15.67
C GLY A 157 -6.89 -3.63 -15.30
N ASP A 158 -6.89 -2.56 -16.11
CA ASP A 158 -6.12 -1.33 -15.87
C ASP A 158 -6.84 -0.34 -14.93
N GLY A 159 -7.89 -0.78 -14.22
CA GLY A 159 -8.74 0.05 -13.38
C GLY A 159 -7.97 0.84 -12.32
N ILE A 160 -6.90 0.28 -11.77
CA ILE A 160 -6.06 0.98 -10.77
C ILE A 160 -5.41 2.25 -11.36
N ILE A 161 -4.96 2.20 -12.62
CA ILE A 161 -4.33 3.34 -13.29
C ILE A 161 -5.37 4.38 -13.66
N LYS A 162 -6.53 3.96 -14.18
CA LYS A 162 -7.64 4.87 -14.49
C LYS A 162 -8.07 5.62 -13.23
N ARG A 163 -8.21 4.91 -12.11
CA ARG A 163 -8.54 5.50 -10.80
C ARG A 163 -7.48 6.49 -10.35
N TYR A 164 -6.21 6.07 -10.30
CA TYR A 164 -5.10 6.95 -9.93
C TYR A 164 -5.09 8.25 -10.75
N ARG A 165 -5.13 8.14 -12.08
CA ARG A 165 -5.10 9.31 -12.99
C ARG A 165 -6.28 10.25 -12.75
N SER A 166 -7.50 9.70 -12.64
CA SER A 166 -8.69 10.51 -12.38
C SER A 166 -8.59 11.34 -11.09
N VAL A 167 -8.00 10.78 -10.03
CA VAL A 167 -7.86 11.48 -8.74
C VAL A 167 -6.81 12.58 -8.85
N VAL A 168 -5.65 12.28 -9.43
CA VAL A 168 -4.57 13.26 -9.61
C VAL A 168 -5.01 14.42 -10.51
N GLU A 169 -5.77 14.15 -11.56
CA GLU A 169 -6.33 15.16 -12.46
C GLU A 169 -7.38 16.05 -11.76
N TRP A 170 -8.29 15.45 -10.99
CA TRP A 170 -9.38 16.17 -10.35
C TRP A 170 -8.92 17.04 -9.18
N TYR A 171 -8.11 16.48 -8.27
CA TYR A 171 -7.77 17.16 -7.02
C TYR A 171 -6.46 17.95 -7.08
N LYS A 172 -5.64 17.77 -8.13
CA LYS A 172 -4.36 18.48 -8.39
C LYS A 172 -3.51 18.71 -7.12
N ASN A 173 -2.47 17.90 -6.94
CA ASN A 173 -1.57 17.95 -5.76
C ASN A 173 -2.26 17.52 -4.46
N ILE A 174 -3.10 16.49 -4.50
CA ILE A 174 -3.55 15.81 -3.28
C ILE A 174 -2.35 15.09 -2.65
N ARG A 175 -2.03 15.47 -1.42
CA ARG A 175 -0.86 14.98 -0.69
C ARG A 175 -0.94 13.46 -0.52
N GLY A 176 0.17 12.77 -0.72
CA GLY A 176 0.26 11.32 -0.59
C GLY A 176 -0.18 10.57 -1.84
N TRP A 177 -0.56 11.23 -2.93
CA TRP A 177 -0.83 10.58 -4.22
C TRP A 177 0.32 10.74 -5.22
N GLU A 178 1.47 11.24 -4.77
CA GLU A 178 2.64 11.39 -5.61
C GLU A 178 3.33 10.04 -5.82
N LEU A 179 3.63 9.72 -7.08
CA LEU A 179 4.51 8.61 -7.42
C LEU A 179 5.97 9.08 -7.44
N PRO A 180 6.93 8.19 -7.12
CA PRO A 180 8.34 8.50 -7.29
C PRO A 180 8.68 8.85 -8.74
N ASP A 181 9.54 9.85 -8.92
CA ASP A 181 10.11 10.23 -10.22
C ASP A 181 11.65 10.19 -10.13
N PRO A 182 12.34 9.29 -10.85
CA PRO A 182 11.78 8.30 -11.77
C PRO A 182 11.01 7.19 -11.06
N LEU A 183 10.08 6.55 -11.79
CA LEU A 183 9.37 5.37 -11.30
C LEU A 183 10.37 4.26 -10.93
N PRO A 184 10.14 3.52 -9.83
CA PRO A 184 10.97 2.36 -9.52
C PRO A 184 10.86 1.31 -10.63
N GLU A 185 11.97 0.65 -10.93
CA GLU A 185 11.95 -0.54 -11.74
C GLU A 185 11.54 -1.73 -10.86
N TYR A 186 10.65 -2.57 -11.36
CA TYR A 186 10.12 -3.78 -10.74
C TYR A 186 10.37 -4.97 -11.66
N VAL A 187 10.69 -6.11 -11.06
CA VAL A 187 10.87 -7.39 -11.74
C VAL A 187 9.92 -8.43 -11.16
N ILE A 188 9.56 -9.41 -11.99
CA ILE A 188 8.80 -10.58 -11.54
C ILE A 188 9.80 -11.62 -11.05
N ASP A 189 9.84 -11.88 -9.75
CA ASP A 189 10.71 -12.92 -9.21
C ASP A 189 10.04 -14.30 -9.37
N LYS A 190 10.37 -14.97 -10.48
CA LYS A 190 9.86 -16.30 -10.81
C LYS A 190 10.47 -17.43 -9.96
N SER A 191 11.50 -17.15 -9.15
CA SER A 191 12.06 -18.16 -8.25
C SER A 191 11.11 -18.50 -7.11
N ILE A 192 10.14 -17.62 -6.85
CA ILE A 192 9.13 -17.80 -5.81
C ILE A 192 7.76 -17.85 -6.46
N SER A 193 6.94 -18.80 -6.00
CA SER A 193 5.57 -18.95 -6.46
C SER A 193 4.64 -19.28 -5.29
N CYS A 194 3.37 -18.91 -5.44
CA CYS A 194 2.30 -19.18 -4.49
C CYS A 194 1.04 -19.52 -5.28
N ARG A 195 0.40 -20.68 -5.03
CA ARG A 195 -0.83 -21.04 -5.74
C ARG A 195 -2.03 -20.36 -5.08
N THR A 196 -3.08 -20.11 -5.86
CA THR A 196 -4.39 -19.76 -5.29
C THR A 196 -4.76 -20.77 -4.19
N GLY A 197 -5.12 -20.26 -3.01
CA GLY A 197 -5.47 -21.09 -1.85
C GLY A 197 -4.32 -21.39 -0.89
N ASP A 198 -3.06 -21.23 -1.30
CA ASP A 198 -1.90 -21.39 -0.41
C ASP A 198 -1.80 -20.20 0.57
N GLU A 199 -1.06 -20.38 1.66
CA GLU A 199 -0.68 -19.27 2.53
C GLU A 199 0.34 -18.36 1.81
N VAL A 200 0.07 -17.05 1.82
CA VAL A 200 0.92 -16.04 1.19
C VAL A 200 2.25 -15.96 1.97
N PRO A 201 3.42 -16.14 1.31
CA PRO A 201 4.71 -16.21 2.00
C PRO A 201 5.24 -14.85 2.45
N TRP A 202 4.86 -13.76 1.76
CA TRP A 202 5.12 -12.39 2.20
C TRP A 202 4.12 -11.38 1.62
N THR A 203 4.02 -10.24 2.30
CA THR A 203 3.15 -9.14 1.92
C THR A 203 3.74 -8.33 0.77
N GLY A 204 2.97 -8.09 -0.28
CA GLY A 204 3.41 -7.27 -1.42
C GLY A 204 2.53 -7.41 -2.65
N VAL A 205 3.03 -6.90 -3.78
CA VAL A 205 2.36 -6.98 -5.08
C VAL A 205 2.71 -8.29 -5.78
N TRP A 206 1.73 -8.93 -6.41
CA TRP A 206 1.87 -10.22 -7.08
C TRP A 206 1.35 -10.16 -8.53
N TYR A 207 2.05 -10.89 -9.39
CA TYR A 207 1.83 -11.06 -10.83
C TYR A 207 1.29 -12.46 -11.11
N PRO A 208 0.20 -12.61 -11.87
CA PRO A 208 -0.37 -13.92 -12.17
C PRO A 208 0.36 -14.60 -13.34
N ALA A 209 0.60 -15.91 -13.27
CA ALA A 209 1.23 -16.67 -14.35
C ALA A 209 0.44 -16.64 -15.68
N THR A 210 -0.86 -16.33 -15.61
CA THR A 210 -1.74 -16.11 -16.76
C THR A 210 -1.48 -14.80 -17.51
N GLY A 211 -0.66 -13.90 -16.97
CA GLY A 211 -0.33 -12.60 -17.56
C GLY A 211 -1.43 -11.53 -17.42
N LEU A 212 -1.12 -10.29 -17.81
CA LEU A 212 -1.96 -9.11 -17.55
C LEU A 212 -3.00 -8.75 -18.63
N GLU A 213 -3.08 -9.50 -19.73
CA GLU A 213 -3.94 -9.14 -20.87
C GLU A 213 -5.43 -9.01 -20.47
N LYS A 214 -5.91 -9.91 -19.60
CA LYS A 214 -7.28 -9.90 -19.06
C LYS A 214 -7.35 -9.99 -17.53
N HIS A 215 -6.24 -9.78 -16.85
CA HIS A 215 -6.10 -9.97 -15.40
C HIS A 215 -5.30 -8.85 -14.78
N SER A 216 -5.44 -8.62 -13.49
CA SER A 216 -4.69 -7.58 -12.78
C SER A 216 -3.54 -8.12 -11.94
N LEU A 217 -2.60 -7.24 -11.63
CA LEU A 217 -1.79 -7.41 -10.43
C LEU A 217 -2.71 -7.39 -9.20
N THR A 218 -2.23 -7.97 -8.11
CA THR A 218 -2.93 -7.91 -6.82
C THR A 218 -1.97 -7.59 -5.70
N PHE A 219 -2.50 -7.10 -4.58
CA PHE A 219 -1.77 -7.07 -3.32
C PHE A 219 -2.17 -8.27 -2.46
N ALA A 220 -1.20 -8.97 -1.89
CA ALA A 220 -1.44 -10.10 -0.98
C ALA A 220 -0.71 -9.85 0.34
N ILE A 221 -1.26 -10.39 1.43
CA ILE A 221 -0.78 -10.17 2.79
C ILE A 221 -0.26 -11.50 3.35
N LYS A 222 0.95 -11.49 3.91
CA LYS A 222 1.59 -12.65 4.52
C LYS A 222 0.65 -13.34 5.53
N GLY A 223 0.59 -14.66 5.49
CA GLY A 223 -0.23 -15.45 6.43
C GLY A 223 -1.72 -15.50 6.07
N LEU A 224 -2.20 -14.66 5.14
CA LEU A 224 -3.52 -14.82 4.55
C LEU A 224 -3.48 -15.84 3.41
N ARG A 225 -4.67 -16.25 2.97
CA ARG A 225 -4.83 -17.14 1.82
C ARG A 225 -4.64 -16.36 0.52
N MET A 226 -3.88 -16.92 -0.42
CA MET A 226 -3.69 -16.33 -1.73
C MET A 226 -4.98 -16.36 -2.54
N GLN A 227 -5.41 -15.19 -2.99
CA GLN A 227 -6.63 -14.98 -3.77
C GLN A 227 -6.57 -15.61 -5.18
N PRO A 228 -7.73 -15.89 -5.81
CA PRO A 228 -7.76 -16.20 -7.24
C PRO A 228 -7.33 -14.99 -8.07
N VAL A 229 -7.04 -15.22 -9.34
CA VAL A 229 -6.95 -14.13 -10.31
C VAL A 229 -8.32 -13.91 -10.95
N TYR A 230 -8.71 -12.65 -11.11
CA TYR A 230 -9.98 -12.30 -11.74
C TYR A 230 -9.76 -11.99 -13.22
N ARG A 231 -10.41 -12.78 -14.08
CA ARG A 231 -10.36 -12.63 -15.53
C ARG A 231 -11.53 -11.79 -16.01
N ILE A 232 -11.25 -10.69 -16.71
CA ILE A 232 -12.29 -9.92 -17.38
C ILE A 232 -12.90 -10.75 -18.52
N VAL A 233 -14.19 -11.04 -18.42
CA VAL A 233 -14.98 -11.72 -19.46
C VAL A 233 -15.82 -10.75 -20.28
N LYS A 234 -16.20 -9.59 -19.71
CA LYS A 234 -16.80 -8.47 -20.43
C LYS A 234 -16.26 -7.16 -19.88
N THR A 235 -15.85 -6.29 -20.77
CA THR A 235 -15.38 -4.94 -20.45
C THR A 235 -16.54 -4.02 -20.07
N THR A 236 -16.23 -2.89 -19.43
CA THR A 236 -17.22 -1.84 -19.16
C THR A 236 -17.87 -1.39 -20.46
N GLU A 237 -17.09 -1.19 -21.52
CA GLU A 237 -17.56 -0.73 -22.82
C GLU A 237 -18.55 -1.70 -23.48
N GLU A 238 -18.36 -3.01 -23.30
CA GLU A 238 -19.28 -4.04 -23.80
C GLU A 238 -20.60 -4.10 -23.01
N LEU A 239 -20.57 -3.70 -21.74
CA LEU A 239 -21.73 -3.71 -20.85
C LEU A 239 -22.48 -2.38 -20.82
N SER A 240 -21.85 -1.29 -21.25
CA SER A 240 -22.42 0.06 -21.18
C SER A 240 -23.71 0.17 -22.01
N THR A 241 -24.79 0.60 -21.38
CA THR A 241 -26.06 0.95 -22.04
C THR A 241 -26.42 2.41 -21.76
N PRO A 242 -27.36 3.04 -22.49
CA PRO A 242 -27.84 4.38 -22.18
C PRO A 242 -28.34 4.53 -20.73
N GLU A 243 -28.93 3.47 -20.17
CA GLU A 243 -29.45 3.41 -18.81
C GLU A 243 -28.36 3.08 -17.78
N TYR A 244 -27.27 2.43 -18.21
CA TYR A 244 -26.18 2.00 -17.35
C TYR A 244 -24.84 2.30 -18.02
N MET A 245 -24.43 3.57 -17.96
CA MET A 245 -23.31 4.09 -18.76
C MET A 245 -21.93 3.62 -18.25
N PHE A 246 -21.80 3.29 -16.97
CA PHE A 246 -20.54 2.92 -16.33
C PHE A 246 -20.65 1.64 -15.48
N PRO A 247 -20.99 0.50 -16.07
CA PRO A 247 -20.98 -0.79 -15.40
C PRO A 247 -19.55 -1.16 -14.96
N PRO A 248 -19.38 -1.82 -13.79
CA PRO A 248 -18.15 -2.53 -13.54
C PRO A 248 -17.98 -3.63 -14.61
N PRO A 249 -16.74 -3.94 -15.04
CA PRO A 249 -16.51 -5.05 -15.94
C PRO A 249 -16.93 -6.36 -15.28
N GLN A 250 -17.41 -7.31 -16.08
CA GLN A 250 -17.73 -8.65 -15.59
C GLN A 250 -16.44 -9.48 -15.50
N THR A 251 -16.22 -10.09 -14.33
CA THR A 251 -15.06 -10.95 -14.06
C THR A 251 -15.46 -12.39 -13.76
N VAL A 252 -14.47 -13.29 -13.80
CA VAL A 252 -14.57 -14.68 -13.32
C VAL A 252 -13.31 -14.97 -12.53
N ALA A 253 -13.47 -15.58 -11.34
CA ALA A 253 -12.34 -15.99 -10.52
C ALA A 253 -11.71 -17.28 -11.08
N VAL A 254 -10.39 -17.29 -11.21
CA VAL A 254 -9.63 -18.39 -11.79
C VAL A 254 -8.45 -18.70 -10.88
N GLU A 255 -8.22 -19.99 -10.62
CA GLU A 255 -7.01 -20.41 -9.93
C GLU A 255 -5.77 -20.14 -10.80
N THR A 256 -4.70 -19.70 -10.17
CA THR A 256 -3.43 -19.46 -10.86
C THR A 256 -2.24 -19.71 -9.95
N VAL A 257 -1.06 -19.55 -10.53
CA VAL A 257 0.19 -19.41 -9.80
C VAL A 257 0.57 -17.93 -9.80
N TRP A 258 0.82 -17.40 -8.61
CA TRP A 258 1.27 -16.03 -8.42
C TRP A 258 2.78 -15.99 -8.26
N HIS A 259 3.39 -14.94 -8.81
CA HIS A 259 4.79 -14.59 -8.64
C HIS A 259 4.89 -13.19 -8.07
N PRO A 260 5.74 -12.94 -7.08
CA PRO A 260 5.90 -11.62 -6.51
C PRO A 260 6.48 -10.62 -7.51
N VAL A 261 6.04 -9.38 -7.40
CA VAL A 261 6.63 -8.22 -8.06
C VAL A 261 7.48 -7.49 -7.04
N VAL A 262 8.79 -7.52 -7.24
CA VAL A 262 9.76 -6.92 -6.33
C VAL A 262 10.47 -5.77 -7.02
N PRO A 263 10.85 -4.70 -6.29
CA PRO A 263 11.72 -3.69 -6.87
C PRO A 263 12.97 -4.37 -7.45
N SER A 264 13.26 -4.06 -8.70
CA SER A 264 14.59 -4.19 -9.30
C SER A 264 15.47 -3.17 -8.57
N VAL A 265 15.75 -3.43 -7.30
CA VAL A 265 17.00 -2.96 -6.74
C VAL A 265 18.00 -3.58 -7.70
N ARG A 266 18.70 -2.76 -8.50
CA ARG A 266 19.99 -3.19 -9.06
C ARG A 266 20.60 -3.93 -7.89
N LYS A 267 20.78 -5.25 -8.01
CA LYS A 267 21.71 -5.93 -7.14
C LYS A 267 23.02 -5.21 -7.46
N ALA A 268 23.29 -4.08 -6.79
CA ALA A 268 24.60 -3.84 -6.25
C ALA A 268 24.93 -5.23 -5.72
N PRO A 269 25.94 -5.89 -6.33
CA PRO A 269 26.25 -7.27 -6.00
C PRO A 269 26.14 -7.33 -4.51
N ALA A 270 25.35 -8.30 -4.01
CA ALA A 270 25.21 -8.49 -2.58
C ALA A 270 26.58 -8.17 -2.01
N ASN A 271 26.69 -7.13 -1.19
CA ASN A 271 27.83 -7.06 -0.30
C ASN A 271 27.58 -8.29 0.58
N ASP A 272 27.86 -9.48 0.04
CA ASP A 272 28.26 -10.65 0.78
C ASP A 272 29.24 -10.02 1.73
N GLU A 273 28.81 -9.89 2.98
CA GLU A 273 29.62 -9.26 4.00
C GLU A 273 30.97 -9.94 3.89
N LEU A 274 31.98 -9.19 3.42
CA LEU A 274 33.26 -9.81 3.15
C LEU A 274 33.89 -10.04 4.52
N TRP A 275 34.04 -11.31 4.87
CA TRP A 275 34.66 -11.75 6.10
C TRP A 275 36.03 -12.36 5.81
N ALA A 276 37.01 -12.08 6.66
CA ALA A 276 38.33 -12.69 6.59
C ALA A 276 38.84 -13.01 7.99
N LYS A 277 39.53 -14.15 8.15
CA LYS A 277 40.15 -14.56 9.42
C LYS A 277 41.58 -14.04 9.51
N ALA A 278 42.06 -13.82 10.72
CA ALA A 278 43.48 -13.54 10.95
C ALA A 278 44.39 -14.59 10.29
N GLY A 279 45.49 -14.12 9.71
CA GLY A 279 46.44 -14.92 8.95
C GLY A 279 46.02 -15.22 7.50
N GLN A 280 44.76 -15.04 7.12
CA GLN A 280 44.34 -15.14 5.72
C GLN A 280 44.72 -13.87 4.94
N PRO A 281 45.04 -13.98 3.64
CA PRO A 281 45.22 -12.81 2.78
C PRO A 281 43.90 -12.06 2.65
N CYS A 282 43.97 -10.73 2.77
CA CYS A 282 42.83 -9.83 2.64
C CYS A 282 42.19 -9.97 1.25
N PRO A 283 40.91 -10.33 1.14
CA PRO A 283 40.28 -10.57 -0.16
C PRO A 283 40.02 -9.27 -0.95
N LYS A 284 39.91 -8.13 -0.25
CA LYS A 284 39.57 -6.83 -0.86
C LYS A 284 40.21 -5.68 -0.08
N ALA A 285 40.87 -4.77 -0.79
CA ALA A 285 41.40 -3.55 -0.19
C ALA A 285 40.27 -2.68 0.41
N GLY A 286 40.55 -1.98 1.51
CA GLY A 286 39.59 -1.09 2.15
C GLY A 286 39.70 -1.09 3.67
N MET A 287 38.67 -0.56 4.33
CA MET A 287 38.56 -0.52 5.78
C MET A 287 37.88 -1.79 6.29
N TRP A 288 38.49 -2.42 7.30
CA TRP A 288 38.01 -3.64 7.93
C TRP A 288 37.86 -3.44 9.44
N GLN A 289 36.73 -3.86 9.99
CA GLN A 289 36.41 -3.81 11.40
C GLN A 289 36.58 -5.21 12.02
N PRO A 290 37.39 -5.38 13.08
CA PRO A 290 37.41 -6.62 13.83
C PRO A 290 36.13 -6.79 14.64
N THR A 291 35.73 -8.04 14.85
CA THR A 291 34.55 -8.41 15.66
C THR A 291 34.78 -8.26 17.17
N ASP A 292 36.02 -8.12 17.60
CA ASP A 292 36.37 -7.92 19.00
C ASP A 292 35.90 -6.53 19.50
N PRO A 293 35.15 -6.46 20.62
CA PRO A 293 34.65 -5.20 21.16
C PRO A 293 35.78 -4.22 21.50
N GLY A 294 35.64 -2.97 21.09
CA GLY A 294 36.54 -1.88 21.47
C GLY A 294 37.81 -1.76 20.63
N VAL A 295 37.99 -2.57 19.58
CA VAL A 295 39.13 -2.43 18.67
C VAL A 295 38.76 -1.57 17.45
N ALA A 296 39.62 -0.62 17.12
CA ALA A 296 39.42 0.28 15.98
C ALA A 296 39.54 -0.44 14.63
N PRO A 297 38.79 0.00 13.60
CA PRO A 297 38.92 -0.52 12.24
C PRO A 297 40.30 -0.20 11.65
N ARG A 298 40.77 -1.05 10.73
CA ARG A 298 42.07 -0.93 10.06
C ARG A 298 41.94 -0.99 8.54
N ALA A 299 42.79 -0.23 7.85
CA ALA A 299 42.91 -0.33 6.40
C ALA A 299 43.78 -1.54 6.03
N TYR A 300 43.34 -2.31 5.04
CA TYR A 300 44.12 -3.40 4.42
C TYR A 300 44.19 -3.21 2.92
N GLU A 301 45.28 -3.68 2.32
CA GLU A 301 45.40 -3.89 0.87
C GLU A 301 45.02 -5.33 0.52
N ALA A 302 44.54 -5.56 -0.71
CA ALA A 302 44.24 -6.91 -1.17
C ALA A 302 45.50 -7.77 -1.17
N GLY A 303 45.42 -8.99 -0.65
CA GLY A 303 46.54 -9.92 -0.48
C GLY A 303 47.33 -9.75 0.83
N MET A 304 47.15 -8.64 1.56
CA MET A 304 47.83 -8.43 2.86
C MET A 304 47.31 -9.41 3.92
N PRO A 305 48.16 -10.10 4.69
CA PRO A 305 47.68 -10.98 5.75
C PRO A 305 46.93 -10.19 6.84
N MET A 306 45.72 -10.64 7.18
CA MET A 306 44.88 -10.01 8.19
C MET A 306 45.51 -10.19 9.58
N ALA A 307 45.59 -9.10 10.37
CA ALA A 307 46.26 -9.13 11.65
C ALA A 307 45.52 -10.01 12.66
N ASP A 308 46.28 -10.75 13.48
CA ASP A 308 45.75 -11.42 14.65
C ASP A 308 45.83 -10.49 15.87
N LEU A 309 44.68 -10.15 16.42
CA LEU A 309 44.54 -9.32 17.61
C LEU A 309 44.56 -10.14 18.91
N LYS A 310 44.77 -11.47 18.81
CA LYS A 310 44.66 -12.41 19.92
C LYS A 310 43.31 -12.28 20.61
N SER A 311 42.25 -12.34 19.81
CA SER A 311 40.87 -12.35 20.30
C SER A 311 40.72 -13.31 21.49
N ALA A 312 39.92 -12.91 22.49
CA ALA A 312 39.58 -13.77 23.62
C ALA A 312 38.88 -15.08 23.19
N TYR A 313 38.30 -15.10 21.98
CA TYR A 313 37.63 -16.26 21.39
C TYR A 313 38.55 -17.12 20.51
N GLY A 314 39.87 -16.88 20.54
CA GLY A 314 40.88 -17.74 19.91
C GLY A 314 41.12 -17.49 18.42
N ILE A 315 40.29 -16.71 17.73
CA ILE A 315 40.51 -16.29 16.35
C ILE A 315 39.94 -14.90 16.07
N THR A 316 40.75 -14.02 15.50
CA THR A 316 40.29 -12.69 15.11
C THR A 316 39.57 -12.78 13.76
N VAL A 317 38.32 -12.31 13.70
CA VAL A 317 37.52 -12.24 12.47
C VAL A 317 37.27 -10.78 12.10
N TRP A 318 37.52 -10.44 10.84
CA TRP A 318 37.41 -9.11 10.28
C TRP A 318 36.24 -9.03 9.29
N ARG A 319 35.50 -7.91 9.35
CA ARG A 319 34.40 -7.57 8.45
C ARG A 319 34.77 -6.36 7.60
N TRP A 320 34.59 -6.45 6.29
CA TRP A 320 34.81 -5.30 5.40
C TRP A 320 33.73 -4.25 5.60
N MET A 321 34.12 -2.99 5.69
CA MET A 321 33.22 -1.86 5.97
C MET A 321 33.04 -0.96 4.75
N SER A 322 34.14 -0.52 4.14
CA SER A 322 34.12 0.45 3.04
C SER A 322 35.42 0.42 2.24
N GLU A 323 35.43 1.08 1.09
CA GLU A 323 36.65 1.44 0.39
C GLU A 323 37.43 2.50 1.18
N ARG A 324 38.72 2.66 0.85
CA ARG A 324 39.66 3.49 1.59
C ARG A 324 39.46 4.99 1.32
#